data_AF-A0A833LIX8-F1
#
_entry.id   AF-A0A833LIX8-F1
#
_cell.length_a   1.000
_cell.length_b   1.000
_cell.length_c   1.000
_cell.angle_alpha   90.00
_cell.angle_beta   90.00
_cell.angle_gamma   90.00
#
_symmetry.space_group_name_H-M   'P 1'
#
loop_
_entity.id
_entity.type
_entity.pdbx_description
1 polymer ?
#
loop_
_entity_poly.entity_id
_entity_poly.type
_entity_poly.pdbx_seq_one_letter_code
_entity_poly.pdbx_strand_id
1 'polypeptide(L)'
;MQTREVFSQFSSLAMGIFYLIAVAAMAAFVVGLARHILRYRRGRPAGVPVDWRGGLRRMLDDVVTHRTLGRRDPYAGLAHRLIFFGFATLFVGTSIITLEYDIVEPLTGRTFWKGWFYLIYSLVMDVAGAMLIVGLAMMIGRRAWFGLAKLDYVRRYRGDVEPLPRAVAWKVEDWAFLVSLLLIAVSGFLQEAARLIVDKPPLSDLSPVGA
;
A
#
# COMPACT_ATOMS: atom_id res chain seq x y z
N MET A 1 22.62 -1.71 -22.25
CA MET A 1 22.34 -0.66 -21.24
C MET A 1 21.08 -1.09 -20.51
N GLN A 2 21.07 -1.09 -19.17
CA GLN A 2 19.90 -1.51 -18.39
C GLN A 2 18.87 -0.37 -18.38
N THR A 3 18.02 -0.31 -19.39
CA THR A 3 16.86 0.58 -19.42
C THR A 3 15.61 -0.28 -19.51
N ARG A 4 14.71 -0.12 -18.53
CA ARG A 4 13.45 -0.84 -18.42
C ARG A 4 12.44 -0.20 -19.36
N GLU A 5 11.91 -0.95 -20.32
CA GLU A 5 10.70 -0.53 -21.03
C GLU A 5 9.46 -0.87 -20.17
N VAL A 6 8.69 0.16 -19.77
CA VAL A 6 7.53 -0.01 -18.87
C VAL A 6 6.33 -0.66 -19.57
N PHE A 7 6.24 -0.53 -20.90
CA PHE A 7 5.14 -1.06 -21.72
C PHE A 7 5.61 -2.00 -22.83
N SER A 8 6.75 -2.69 -22.66
CA SER A 8 7.20 -3.63 -23.68
C SER A 8 6.09 -4.67 -23.94
N GLN A 9 5.80 -4.92 -25.22
CA GLN A 9 4.81 -5.90 -25.69
C GLN A 9 3.31 -5.55 -25.50
N PHE A 10 2.95 -4.36 -25.02
CA PHE A 10 1.53 -3.94 -24.96
C PHE A 10 1.04 -3.32 -26.27
N SER A 11 -0.16 -3.70 -26.72
CA SER A 11 -0.83 -3.02 -27.84
C SER A 11 -1.27 -1.60 -27.44
N SER A 12 -1.40 -0.70 -28.41
CA SER A 12 -1.89 0.67 -28.16
C SER A 12 -3.28 0.68 -27.51
N LEU A 13 -4.13 -0.30 -27.83
CA LEU A 13 -5.43 -0.47 -27.19
C LEU A 13 -5.29 -0.82 -25.70
N ALA A 14 -4.40 -1.76 -25.36
CA ALA A 14 -4.17 -2.15 -23.98
C ALA A 14 -3.64 -0.98 -23.15
N MET A 15 -2.71 -0.20 -23.71
CA MET A 15 -2.20 1.03 -23.10
C MET A 15 -3.32 2.06 -22.88
N GLY A 16 -4.20 2.25 -23.87
CA GLY A 16 -5.36 3.14 -23.75
C GLY A 16 -6.34 2.72 -22.66
N ILE A 17 -6.64 1.42 -22.56
CA ILE A 17 -7.50 0.85 -21.50
C ILE A 17 -6.86 1.06 -20.12
N PHE A 18 -5.55 0.82 -19.99
CA PHE A 18 -4.81 1.03 -18.74
C PHE A 18 -4.96 2.47 -18.25
N TYR A 19 -4.69 3.46 -19.12
CA TYR A 19 -4.81 4.87 -18.75
C TYR A 19 -6.25 5.28 -18.45
N LEU A 20 -7.24 4.75 -19.18
CA LEU A 20 -8.65 5.00 -18.88
C LEU A 20 -9.03 4.51 -17.48
N ILE A 21 -8.62 3.29 -17.12
CA ILE A 21 -8.85 2.71 -15.79
C ILE A 21 -8.12 3.53 -14.72
N ALA A 22 -6.87 3.92 -14.95
CA ALA A 22 -6.09 4.72 -14.01
C ALA A 22 -6.74 6.08 -13.73
N VAL A 23 -7.20 6.79 -14.78
CA VAL A 23 -7.91 8.07 -14.65
C VAL A 23 -9.24 7.88 -13.91
N ALA A 24 -10.01 6.85 -14.24
CA ALA A 24 -11.27 6.54 -13.56
C ALA A 24 -11.07 6.23 -12.07
N ALA A 25 -10.05 5.44 -11.73
CA ALA A 25 -9.69 5.12 -10.35
C ALA A 25 -9.27 6.37 -9.57
N MET A 26 -8.45 7.24 -10.19
CA MET A 26 -8.03 8.50 -9.58
C MET A 26 -9.21 9.46 -9.37
N ALA A 27 -10.12 9.57 -10.34
CA ALA A 27 -11.35 10.35 -10.19
C ALA A 27 -12.24 9.81 -9.06
N ALA A 28 -12.42 8.49 -8.97
CA ALA A 28 -13.17 7.85 -7.88
C ALA A 28 -12.55 8.14 -6.51
N PHE A 29 -11.21 8.07 -6.40
CA PHE A 29 -10.48 8.45 -5.19
C PHE A 29 -10.71 9.91 -4.80
N VAL A 30 -10.57 10.85 -5.74
CA VAL A 30 -10.76 12.29 -5.49
C VAL A 30 -12.19 12.58 -5.04
N VAL A 31 -13.20 12.00 -5.70
CA VAL A 31 -14.61 12.13 -5.31
C VAL A 31 -14.85 11.55 -3.90
N GLY A 32 -14.27 10.39 -3.60
CA GLY A 32 -14.33 9.77 -2.29
C GLY A 32 -13.74 10.65 -1.19
N LEU A 33 -12.55 11.19 -1.44
CA LEU A 33 -11.86 12.12 -0.55
C LEU A 33 -12.66 13.41 -0.32
N ALA A 34 -13.18 14.00 -1.39
CA ALA A 34 -14.03 15.20 -1.30
C ALA A 34 -15.28 14.94 -0.43
N ARG A 35 -15.98 13.81 -0.65
CA ARG A 35 -17.12 13.39 0.17
C ARG A 35 -16.75 13.17 1.64
N HIS A 36 -15.54 12.70 1.92
CA HIS A 36 -15.06 12.50 3.28
C HIS A 36 -14.78 13.84 3.99
N ILE A 37 -14.08 14.76 3.33
CA ILE A 37 -13.82 16.11 3.83
C ILE A 37 -15.14 16.87 4.07
N LEU A 38 -16.08 16.81 3.12
CA LEU A 38 -17.38 17.45 3.27
C LEU A 38 -18.19 16.89 4.44
N ARG A 39 -18.05 15.59 4.77
CA ARG A 39 -18.67 15.00 5.95
C ARG A 39 -18.09 15.57 7.25
N TYR A 40 -16.77 15.72 7.36
CA TYR A 40 -16.16 16.34 8.55
C TYR A 40 -16.55 17.81 8.69
N ARG A 41 -16.64 18.55 7.59
CA ARG A 41 -17.06 19.96 7.60
C ARG A 41 -18.50 20.18 8.06
N ARG A 42 -19.35 19.15 7.97
CA ARG A 42 -20.73 19.18 8.51
C ARG A 42 -20.80 18.86 10.01
N GLY A 43 -19.69 18.41 10.62
CA GLY A 43 -19.62 18.14 12.05
C GLY A 43 -19.73 19.43 12.88
N ARG A 44 -20.24 19.32 14.10
CA ARG A 44 -20.26 20.45 15.04
C ARG A 44 -18.82 20.75 15.50
N PRO A 45 -18.42 22.03 15.57
CA PRO A 45 -17.11 22.40 16.09
C PRO A 45 -17.00 21.97 17.56
N ALA A 46 -15.83 21.46 17.94
CA ALA A 46 -15.57 20.94 19.29
C ALA A 46 -15.49 22.03 20.38
N GLY A 47 -15.59 23.31 20.02
CA GLY A 47 -15.47 24.44 20.96
C GLY A 47 -14.05 24.68 21.49
N VAL A 48 -13.05 23.96 20.97
CA VAL A 48 -11.63 24.06 21.38
C VAL A 48 -10.82 24.66 20.22
N PRO A 49 -9.91 25.62 20.47
CA PRO A 49 -9.04 26.17 19.43
C PRO A 49 -8.16 25.06 18.84
N VAL A 50 -7.98 25.08 17.51
CA VAL A 50 -7.21 24.06 16.81
C VAL A 50 -5.73 24.42 16.82
N ASP A 51 -4.94 23.67 17.57
CA ASP A 51 -3.47 23.69 17.47
C ASP A 51 -3.01 22.84 16.28
N TRP A 52 -2.91 23.47 15.11
CA TRP A 52 -2.50 22.81 13.88
C TRP A 52 -1.06 22.29 13.93
N ARG A 53 -0.14 23.02 14.57
CA ARG A 53 1.29 22.66 14.58
C ARG A 53 1.56 21.50 15.54
N GLY A 54 1.08 21.60 16.77
CA GLY A 54 1.21 20.51 17.74
C GLY A 54 0.34 19.32 17.37
N GLY A 55 -0.81 19.55 16.72
CA GLY A 55 -1.62 18.50 16.08
C GLY A 55 -0.85 17.73 15.02
N LEU A 56 -0.25 18.43 14.05
CA LEU A 56 0.55 17.82 12.98
C LEU A 56 1.75 17.04 13.52
N ARG A 57 2.50 17.63 14.47
CA ARG A 57 3.64 16.94 15.10
C ARG A 57 3.22 15.65 15.81
N ARG A 58 2.11 15.70 16.57
CA ARG A 58 1.57 14.50 17.24
C ARG A 58 1.11 13.44 16.24
N MET A 59 0.45 13.86 15.16
CA MET A 59 0.04 12.95 14.09
C MET A 59 1.24 12.25 13.46
N LEU A 60 2.29 12.99 13.09
CA LEU A 60 3.51 12.42 12.52
C LEU A 60 4.20 11.46 13.50
N ASP A 61 4.31 11.83 14.77
CA ASP A 61 4.87 10.97 15.82
C ASP A 61 4.06 9.68 15.99
N ASP A 62 2.73 9.78 16.03
CA ASP A 62 1.83 8.63 16.14
C ASP A 62 1.93 7.70 14.92
N VAL A 63 2.02 8.26 13.70
CA VAL A 63 2.16 7.51 12.45
C VAL A 63 3.52 6.82 12.37
N VAL A 64 4.63 7.51 12.67
CA VAL A 64 5.97 6.91 12.57
C VAL A 64 6.16 5.84 13.65
N THR A 65 5.81 6.13 14.90
CA THR A 65 6.06 5.21 16.01
C THR A 65 5.05 4.07 16.09
N HIS A 66 3.85 4.25 15.49
CA HIS A 66 2.69 3.38 15.69
C HIS A 66 2.36 3.15 17.17
N ARG A 67 2.75 4.06 18.06
CA ARG A 67 2.64 3.87 19.52
C ARG A 67 1.19 3.68 19.98
N THR A 68 0.23 4.28 19.29
CA THR A 68 -1.20 4.23 19.62
C THR A 68 -1.78 2.82 19.45
N LEU A 69 -1.25 2.04 18.49
CA LEU A 69 -1.59 0.63 18.30
C LEU A 69 -0.73 -0.26 19.17
N GLY A 70 0.59 -0.09 19.13
CA GLY A 70 1.54 -0.97 19.80
C GLY A 70 1.35 -1.03 21.32
N ARG A 71 0.91 0.07 21.95
CA ARG A 71 0.61 0.09 23.39
C ARG A 71 -0.59 -0.78 23.79
N ARG A 72 -1.55 -1.01 22.89
CA ARG A 72 -2.80 -1.75 23.18
C ARG A 72 -2.77 -3.18 22.66
N ASP A 73 -2.09 -3.39 21.53
CA ASP A 73 -1.98 -4.68 20.86
C ASP A 73 -0.62 -4.72 20.15
N PRO A 74 0.43 -5.26 20.81
CA PRO A 74 1.77 -5.30 20.24
C PRO A 74 1.84 -6.06 18.91
N TYR A 75 1.05 -7.14 18.78
CA TYR A 75 0.99 -7.94 17.56
C TYR A 75 0.42 -7.13 16.40
N ALA A 76 -0.74 -6.50 16.58
CA ALA A 76 -1.32 -5.63 15.57
C ALA A 76 -0.46 -4.40 15.29
N GLY A 77 0.22 -3.86 16.31
CA GLY A 77 1.16 -2.76 16.16
C GLY A 77 2.36 -3.12 15.29
N LEU A 78 2.97 -4.30 15.49
CA LEU A 78 4.06 -4.79 14.64
C LEU A 78 3.57 -5.06 13.21
N ALA A 79 2.45 -5.78 13.06
CA ALA A 79 1.89 -6.09 11.75
C ALA A 79 1.58 -4.81 10.97
N HIS A 80 1.00 -3.79 11.62
CA HIS A 80 0.70 -2.53 10.95
C HIS A 80 1.96 -1.73 10.58
N ARG A 81 3.01 -1.74 11.41
CA ARG A 81 4.30 -1.12 11.04
C ARG A 81 4.88 -1.74 9.77
N LEU A 82 4.87 -3.07 9.67
CA LEU A 82 5.34 -3.79 8.49
C LEU A 82 4.52 -3.42 7.25
N ILE A 83 3.19 -3.41 7.37
CA ILE A 83 2.29 -2.98 6.28
C ILE A 83 2.57 -1.53 5.88
N PHE A 84 2.61 -0.60 6.84
CA PHE A 84 2.74 0.82 6.58
C PHE A 84 4.07 1.15 5.92
N PHE A 85 5.20 0.73 6.50
CA PHE A 85 6.51 1.03 5.95
C PHE A 85 6.78 0.25 4.66
N GLY A 86 6.30 -1.00 4.54
CA GLY A 86 6.37 -1.76 3.29
C GLY A 86 5.61 -1.05 2.18
N PHE A 87 4.32 -0.74 2.41
CA PHE A 87 3.48 -0.04 1.42
C PHE A 87 4.01 1.36 1.08
N ALA A 88 4.36 2.17 2.08
CA ALA A 88 4.85 3.53 1.86
C ALA A 88 6.14 3.54 1.04
N THR A 89 7.05 2.60 1.31
CA THR A 89 8.30 2.47 0.55
C THR A 89 8.03 2.04 -0.89
N LEU A 90 7.16 1.06 -1.12
CA LEU A 90 6.75 0.65 -2.47
C LEU A 90 6.07 1.79 -3.25
N PHE A 91 5.21 2.57 -2.58
CA PHE A 91 4.56 3.73 -3.17
C PHE A 91 5.57 4.81 -3.58
N VAL A 92 6.53 5.12 -2.70
CA VAL A 92 7.64 6.04 -3.02
C VAL A 92 8.47 5.49 -4.18
N GLY A 93 8.80 4.20 -4.18
CA GLY A 93 9.55 3.59 -5.28
C GLY A 93 8.85 3.70 -6.62
N THR A 94 7.55 3.41 -6.65
CA THR A 94 6.70 3.57 -7.84
C THR A 94 6.65 5.03 -8.29
N SER A 95 6.54 5.96 -7.35
CA SER A 95 6.54 7.40 -7.64
C SER A 95 7.87 7.88 -8.23
N ILE A 96 9.00 7.30 -7.79
CA ILE A 96 10.33 7.58 -8.37
C ILE A 96 10.41 7.08 -9.81
N ILE A 97 9.85 5.89 -10.11
CA ILE A 97 9.74 5.37 -11.48
C ILE A 97 8.93 6.32 -12.36
N THR A 98 7.73 6.73 -11.92
CA THR A 98 6.90 7.68 -12.66
C THR A 98 7.60 9.02 -12.86
N LEU A 99 8.23 9.57 -11.81
CA LEU A 99 8.97 10.82 -11.92
C LEU A 99 10.10 10.72 -12.95
N GLU A 100 10.80 9.59 -13.01
CA GLU A 100 11.88 9.43 -13.97
C GLU A 100 11.36 9.20 -15.39
N TYR A 101 10.54 8.17 -15.58
CA TYR A 101 10.11 7.69 -16.90
C TYR A 101 9.12 8.64 -17.58
N ASP A 102 8.18 9.21 -16.82
CA ASP A 102 7.10 10.04 -17.39
C ASP A 102 7.45 11.53 -17.39
N ILE A 103 8.47 11.96 -16.64
CA ILE A 103 8.79 13.40 -16.47
C ILE A 103 10.26 13.70 -16.78
N VAL A 104 11.22 13.14 -16.04
CA VAL A 104 12.64 13.55 -16.15
C VAL A 104 13.27 13.11 -17.47
N GLU A 105 13.13 11.85 -17.84
CA GLU A 105 13.72 11.31 -19.07
C GLU A 105 13.14 12.00 -20.32
N PRO A 106 11.81 12.15 -20.50
CA PRO A 106 11.25 12.85 -21.65
C PRO A 106 11.63 14.34 -21.74
N LEU A 107 11.78 15.02 -20.60
CA LEU A 107 12.10 16.45 -20.58
C LEU A 107 13.59 16.74 -20.71
N THR A 108 14.47 15.86 -20.23
CA THR A 108 15.90 16.14 -20.10
C THR A 108 16.81 15.17 -20.86
N GLY A 109 16.27 14.03 -21.31
CA GLY A 109 17.04 12.93 -21.90
C GLY A 109 18.01 12.26 -20.93
N ARG A 110 17.92 12.54 -19.63
CA ARG A 110 18.80 11.98 -18.59
C ARG A 110 18.07 10.92 -17.79
N THR A 111 18.76 9.81 -17.56
CA THR A 111 18.29 8.74 -16.68
C THR A 111 19.25 8.53 -15.52
N PHE A 112 18.70 8.33 -14.33
CA PHE A 112 19.45 7.94 -13.13
C PHE A 112 19.29 6.45 -12.76
N TRP A 113 18.65 5.64 -13.61
CA TRP A 113 18.54 4.18 -13.46
C TRP A 113 19.82 3.44 -13.84
N LYS A 114 20.92 3.69 -13.12
CA LYS A 114 22.23 3.09 -13.44
C LYS A 114 23.01 2.70 -12.20
N GLY A 115 23.75 1.59 -12.31
CA GLY A 115 24.73 1.15 -11.32
C GLY A 115 24.15 0.97 -9.92
N TRP A 116 24.85 1.50 -8.91
CA TRP A 116 24.51 1.33 -7.49
C TRP A 116 23.12 1.84 -7.11
N PHE A 117 22.62 2.90 -7.76
CA PHE A 117 21.28 3.42 -7.47
C PHE A 117 20.21 2.36 -7.74
N TYR A 118 20.28 1.71 -8.91
CA TYR A 118 19.36 0.65 -9.30
C TYR A 118 19.44 -0.55 -8.34
N LEU A 119 20.65 -0.97 -7.96
CA LEU A 119 20.84 -2.13 -7.07
C LEU A 119 20.26 -1.87 -5.67
N ILE A 120 20.56 -0.71 -5.07
CA ILE A 120 20.01 -0.34 -3.76
C ILE A 120 18.49 -0.20 -3.85
N TYR A 121 17.99 0.44 -4.91
CA TYR A 121 16.56 0.57 -5.15
C TYR A 121 15.88 -0.81 -5.20
N SER A 122 16.40 -1.74 -6.00
CA SER A 122 15.82 -3.08 -6.15
C SER A 122 15.76 -3.81 -4.80
N LEU A 123 16.88 -3.82 -4.05
CA LEU A 123 16.94 -4.46 -2.74
C LEU A 123 15.93 -3.85 -1.76
N VAL A 124 15.83 -2.51 -1.72
CA VAL A 124 14.88 -1.81 -0.84
C VAL A 124 13.44 -2.14 -1.21
N MET A 125 13.12 -2.25 -2.51
CA MET A 125 11.79 -2.65 -2.97
C MET A 125 11.46 -4.10 -2.58
N ASP A 126 12.40 -5.02 -2.71
CA ASP A 126 12.20 -6.43 -2.32
C ASP A 126 11.97 -6.55 -0.81
N VAL A 127 12.77 -5.87 0.00
CA VAL A 127 12.59 -5.86 1.46
C VAL A 127 11.24 -5.24 1.82
N ALA A 128 10.85 -4.12 1.19
CA ALA A 128 9.57 -3.47 1.43
C ALA A 128 8.37 -4.36 1.04
N GLY A 129 8.47 -5.06 -0.09
CA GLY A 129 7.50 -6.05 -0.53
C GLY A 129 7.35 -7.19 0.47
N ALA A 130 8.47 -7.74 0.96
CA ALA A 130 8.46 -8.80 1.96
C ALA A 130 7.84 -8.33 3.28
N MET A 131 8.19 -7.12 3.75
CA MET A 131 7.56 -6.51 4.92
C MET A 131 6.04 -6.38 4.75
N LEU A 132 5.58 -5.89 3.59
CA LEU A 132 4.14 -5.77 3.32
C LEU A 132 3.44 -7.13 3.36
N ILE A 133 3.99 -8.15 2.70
CA ILE A 133 3.43 -9.51 2.68
C ILE A 133 3.37 -10.10 4.09
N VAL A 134 4.46 -10.02 4.86
CA VAL A 134 4.51 -10.55 6.23
C VAL A 134 3.48 -9.83 7.11
N GLY A 135 3.41 -8.50 7.05
CA GLY A 135 2.43 -7.72 7.81
C GLY A 135 0.98 -8.07 7.44
N LEU A 136 0.68 -8.26 6.16
CA LEU A 136 -0.64 -8.69 5.68
C LEU A 136 -0.97 -10.11 6.15
N ALA A 137 -0.03 -11.06 6.03
CA ALA A 137 -0.19 -12.43 6.50
C ALA A 137 -0.46 -12.47 8.02
N MET A 138 0.24 -11.65 8.81
CA MET A 138 -0.04 -11.49 10.24
C MET A 138 -1.47 -10.98 10.49
N MET A 139 -1.93 -9.95 9.76
CA MET A 139 -3.27 -9.40 9.95
C MET A 139 -4.38 -10.34 9.49
N ILE A 140 -4.16 -11.06 8.39
CA ILE A 140 -5.04 -12.14 7.92
C ILE A 140 -5.10 -13.23 8.99
N GLY A 141 -3.96 -13.68 9.50
CA GLY A 141 -3.90 -14.73 10.50
C GLY A 141 -4.56 -14.34 11.81
N ARG A 142 -4.33 -13.10 12.25
CA ARG A 142 -5.01 -12.53 13.41
C ARG A 142 -6.53 -12.50 13.23
N ARG A 143 -7.03 -12.22 12.02
CA ARG A 143 -8.46 -12.18 11.74
C ARG A 143 -9.08 -13.58 11.61
N ALA A 144 -8.37 -14.52 10.99
CA ALA A 144 -8.85 -15.87 10.78
C ALA A 144 -8.87 -16.72 12.06
N TRP A 145 -7.84 -16.60 12.91
CA TRP A 145 -7.61 -17.59 13.98
C TRP A 145 -7.70 -17.07 15.41
N PHE A 146 -7.50 -15.78 15.69
CA PHE A 146 -7.31 -15.35 17.09
C PHE A 146 -8.63 -15.14 17.85
N GLY A 147 -9.80 -15.23 17.19
CA GLY A 147 -11.10 -15.16 17.86
C GLY A 147 -11.34 -13.92 18.73
N LEU A 148 -10.68 -12.79 18.41
CA LEU A 148 -10.70 -11.60 19.27
C LEU A 148 -12.08 -10.93 19.26
N ALA A 149 -12.65 -10.65 20.43
CA ALA A 149 -13.95 -9.98 20.57
C ALA A 149 -14.04 -8.63 19.82
N LYS A 150 -12.93 -7.90 19.69
CA LYS A 150 -12.84 -6.64 18.94
C LYS A 150 -12.93 -6.80 17.41
N LEU A 151 -12.89 -8.03 16.90
CA LEU A 151 -13.09 -8.37 15.49
C LEU A 151 -14.49 -9.00 15.26
N ASP A 152 -15.30 -9.12 16.31
CA ASP A 152 -16.68 -9.54 16.19
C ASP A 152 -17.54 -8.38 15.67
N TYR A 153 -18.29 -8.65 14.61
CA TYR A 153 -19.20 -7.69 13.98
C TYR A 153 -20.55 -7.60 14.71
N VAL A 154 -20.81 -8.53 15.63
CA VAL A 154 -21.98 -8.51 16.51
C VAL A 154 -21.74 -7.52 17.65
N ARG A 155 -22.62 -6.52 17.78
CA ARG A 155 -22.54 -5.53 18.85
C ARG A 155 -23.18 -6.08 20.13
N ARG A 156 -22.54 -7.09 20.73
CA ARG A 156 -23.05 -7.73 21.95
C ARG A 156 -23.27 -6.76 23.12
N TYR A 157 -22.48 -5.68 23.19
CA TYR A 157 -22.66 -4.61 24.18
C TYR A 157 -24.02 -3.89 24.07
N ARG A 158 -24.71 -4.00 22.93
CA ARG A 158 -26.04 -3.43 22.67
C ARG A 158 -27.15 -4.48 22.78
N GLY A 159 -26.82 -5.74 23.08
CA GLY A 159 -27.75 -6.86 23.10
C GLY A 159 -28.05 -7.46 21.72
N ASP A 160 -27.35 -7.04 20.66
CA ASP A 160 -27.51 -7.61 19.32
C ASP A 160 -27.04 -9.08 19.34
N VAL A 161 -27.85 -9.99 18.79
CA VAL A 161 -27.53 -11.44 18.65
C VAL A 161 -26.94 -11.78 17.28
N GLU A 162 -27.24 -10.95 16.27
CA GLU A 162 -26.79 -11.10 14.88
C GLU A 162 -26.15 -9.80 14.38
N PRO A 163 -25.24 -9.87 13.40
CA PRO A 163 -24.66 -8.67 12.81
C PRO A 163 -25.72 -7.93 11.97
N LEU A 164 -25.65 -6.59 11.96
CA LEU A 164 -26.52 -5.82 11.07
C LEU A 164 -26.21 -6.16 9.60
N PRO A 165 -27.18 -6.01 8.68
CA PRO A 165 -26.94 -6.24 7.25
C PRO A 165 -25.72 -5.48 6.71
N ARG A 166 -25.50 -4.23 7.15
CA ARG A 166 -24.30 -3.44 6.78
C ARG A 166 -23.00 -3.99 7.37
N ALA A 167 -23.04 -4.57 8.56
CA ALA A 167 -21.85 -5.14 9.19
C ALA A 167 -21.39 -6.42 8.48
N VAL A 168 -22.33 -7.17 7.88
CA VAL A 168 -21.99 -8.30 7.00
C VAL A 168 -21.21 -7.82 5.78
N ALA A 169 -21.63 -6.71 5.16
CA ALA A 169 -20.90 -6.12 4.03
C ALA A 169 -19.48 -5.68 4.44
N TRP A 170 -19.32 -4.99 5.58
CA TRP A 170 -18.00 -4.59 6.08
C TRP A 170 -17.07 -5.79 6.32
N LYS A 171 -17.62 -6.92 6.79
CA LYS A 171 -16.83 -8.15 6.95
C LYS A 171 -16.25 -8.63 5.62
N VAL A 172 -17.04 -8.58 4.55
CA VAL A 172 -16.58 -8.94 3.20
C VAL A 172 -15.57 -7.92 2.69
N GLU A 173 -15.84 -6.62 2.86
CA GLU A 173 -14.94 -5.53 2.45
C GLU A 173 -13.57 -5.64 3.14
N ASP A 174 -13.54 -5.93 4.44
CA ASP A 174 -12.30 -6.11 5.21
C ASP A 174 -11.44 -7.26 4.66
N TRP A 175 -12.07 -8.38 4.29
CA TRP A 175 -11.38 -9.54 3.69
C TRP A 175 -10.94 -9.25 2.27
N ALA A 176 -11.83 -8.66 1.46
CA ALA A 176 -11.52 -8.28 0.09
C ALA A 176 -10.32 -7.33 0.07
N PHE A 177 -10.28 -6.32 0.93
CA PHE A 177 -9.17 -5.38 1.01
C PHE A 177 -7.84 -6.07 1.36
N LEU A 178 -7.82 -6.90 2.40
CA LEU A 178 -6.60 -7.60 2.82
C LEU A 178 -6.08 -8.57 1.75
N VAL A 179 -6.99 -9.35 1.15
CA VAL A 179 -6.64 -10.33 0.12
C VAL A 179 -6.20 -9.63 -1.16
N SER A 180 -6.89 -8.58 -1.61
CA SER A 180 -6.50 -7.81 -2.78
C SER A 180 -5.11 -7.19 -2.61
N LEU A 181 -4.81 -6.60 -1.45
CA LEU A 181 -3.46 -6.08 -1.19
C LEU A 181 -2.39 -7.16 -1.20
N LEU A 182 -2.68 -8.34 -0.63
CA LEU A 182 -1.76 -9.47 -0.63
C LEU A 182 -1.51 -9.98 -2.05
N LEU A 183 -2.56 -10.13 -2.85
CA LEU A 183 -2.46 -10.55 -4.25
C LEU A 183 -1.62 -9.56 -5.06
N ILE A 184 -1.83 -8.26 -4.90
CA ILE A 184 -1.03 -7.22 -5.56
C ILE A 184 0.46 -7.35 -5.14
N ALA A 185 0.73 -7.46 -3.85
CA ALA A 185 2.10 -7.58 -3.34
C ALA A 185 2.82 -8.84 -3.86
N VAL A 186 2.15 -9.99 -3.83
CA VAL A 186 2.67 -11.26 -4.34
C VAL A 186 2.87 -11.20 -5.86
N SER A 187 1.93 -10.61 -6.60
CA SER A 187 2.04 -10.47 -8.05
C SER A 187 3.24 -9.63 -8.46
N GLY A 188 3.65 -8.65 -7.64
CA GLY A 188 4.89 -7.89 -7.85
C GLY A 188 6.13 -8.78 -7.85
N PHE A 189 6.25 -9.69 -6.88
CA PHE A 189 7.36 -10.64 -6.83
C PHE A 189 7.33 -11.68 -7.96
N LEU A 190 6.14 -12.13 -8.36
CA LEU A 190 6.00 -13.02 -9.51
C LEU A 190 6.45 -12.33 -10.81
N GLN A 191 6.11 -11.06 -10.97
CA GLN A 191 6.55 -10.26 -12.11
C GLN A 191 8.07 -10.04 -12.09
N GLU A 192 8.65 -9.81 -10.91
CA GLU A 192 10.10 -9.71 -10.73
C GLU A 192 10.81 -11.03 -11.07
N ALA A 193 10.33 -12.16 -10.57
CA ALA A 193 10.89 -13.48 -10.88
C ALA A 193 10.83 -13.79 -12.39
N ALA A 194 9.69 -13.50 -13.04
CA ALA A 194 9.56 -13.65 -14.49
C ALA A 194 10.58 -12.78 -15.25
N ARG A 195 10.81 -11.55 -14.79
CA ARG A 195 11.81 -10.65 -15.37
C ARG A 195 13.23 -11.21 -15.25
N LEU A 196 13.61 -11.72 -14.08
CA LEU A 196 14.96 -12.26 -13.85
C LEU A 196 15.28 -13.43 -14.79
N ILE A 197 14.29 -14.31 -15.03
CA ILE A 197 14.41 -15.44 -15.96
C ILE A 197 14.67 -14.96 -17.41
N VAL A 198 14.00 -13.87 -17.82
CA VAL A 198 14.06 -13.35 -19.20
C VAL A 198 15.28 -12.48 -19.42
N ASP A 199 15.50 -11.48 -18.57
CA ASP A 199 16.49 -10.42 -18.79
C ASP A 199 17.89 -10.81 -18.30
N LYS A 200 18.00 -11.79 -17.39
CA LYS A 200 19.24 -12.26 -16.76
C LYS A 200 20.22 -11.12 -16.43
N PRO A 201 19.77 -10.11 -15.65
CA PRO A 201 20.61 -8.95 -15.37
C PRO A 201 21.85 -9.38 -14.56
N PRO A 202 23.01 -8.72 -14.76
CA PRO A 202 24.16 -8.89 -13.88
C PRO A 202 23.75 -8.80 -12.40
N LEU A 203 24.22 -9.73 -11.57
CA LEU A 203 23.89 -9.88 -10.15
C LEU A 203 22.46 -10.41 -9.84
N SER A 204 21.79 -11.05 -10.80
CA SER A 204 20.52 -11.79 -10.56
C SER A 204 20.62 -12.77 -9.39
N ASP A 205 21.79 -13.36 -9.17
CA ASP A 205 22.06 -14.31 -8.08
C ASP A 205 21.90 -13.73 -6.66
N LEU A 206 21.91 -12.39 -6.54
CA LEU A 206 21.70 -11.69 -5.26
C LEU A 206 20.23 -11.35 -5.00
N SER A 207 19.34 -11.64 -5.95
CA SER A 207 17.91 -11.39 -5.79
C SER A 207 17.30 -12.35 -4.78
N PRO A 208 16.56 -11.86 -3.77
CA PRO A 208 15.88 -12.72 -2.79
C PRO A 208 14.75 -13.57 -3.40
N VAL A 209 14.34 -13.30 -4.65
CA VAL A 209 13.35 -14.09 -5.41
C VAL A 209 13.95 -15.01 -6.48
N GLY A 210 15.28 -15.09 -6.56
CA GLY A 210 16.01 -16.12 -7.33
C GLY A 210 16.72 -15.61 -8.59
N ALA A 211 17.61 -16.45 -9.13
CA ALA A 211 18.31 -16.29 -10.40
C ALA A 211 17.55 -16.98 -11.55
#